data_AF-A0A9C8L8U5-F1
#
_entry.id   AF-A0A9C8L8U5-F1
#
_cell.length_a   1.000
_cell.length_b   1.000
_cell.length_c   1.000
_cell.angle_alpha   90.00
_cell.angle_beta   90.00
_cell.angle_gamma   90.00
#
_symmetry.space_group_name_H-M   'P 1'
#
loop_
_entity.id
_entity.type
_entity.pdbx_description
1 polymer ?
#
loop_
_entity_poly.entity_id
_entity_poly.type
_entity_poly.pdbx_seq_one_letter_code
_entity_poly.pdbx_strand_id
1 'polypeptide(L)'
;MGNRWFQNWVSSRWSRSFFPLNIVDESFVSRRRWLEFFIEALIRVLGFSSIAFVLLIFLFLAREGLPFFFEVPVDNLMGVLWYPSFDLFGVVPLLLGSLLITVTAIAIALPLGVATAVLVREVAPAWVRELLKPMIEVLAGIPSVVLGFFGMTLVAPLVRETLGAPTGLTAFTGALILAYMSLPTIISVAEDALDAVPKSYRDAGLSMGATQWQTIWRV
;
A
#
# COMPACT_ATOMS: atom_id res chain seq x y z
N MET A 1 7.71 -50.31 -27.74
CA MET A 1 6.58 -50.32 -28.70
C MET A 1 5.56 -49.29 -28.22
N GLY A 2 5.13 -48.37 -29.08
CA GLY A 2 4.34 -47.16 -28.75
C GLY A 2 5.27 -45.95 -28.53
N ASN A 3 5.31 -44.91 -29.37
CA ASN A 3 4.22 -44.04 -29.78
C ASN A 3 4.38 -43.51 -31.22
N ARG A 4 4.76 -44.37 -32.17
CA ARG A 4 4.84 -44.00 -33.59
C ARG A 4 3.49 -43.55 -34.18
N TRP A 5 2.38 -44.05 -33.65
CA TRP A 5 1.04 -43.64 -34.07
C TRP A 5 0.70 -42.19 -33.67
N PHE A 6 1.14 -41.74 -32.50
CA PHE A 6 0.88 -40.37 -32.04
C PHE A 6 1.69 -39.34 -32.84
N GLN A 7 2.95 -39.64 -33.15
CA GLN A 7 3.77 -38.77 -34.00
C GLN A 7 3.27 -38.71 -35.45
N ASN A 8 2.76 -39.82 -35.99
CA ASN A 8 2.14 -39.83 -37.32
C ASN A 8 0.77 -39.15 -37.35
N TRP A 9 0.00 -39.20 -36.25
CA TRP A 9 -1.27 -38.47 -36.14
C TRP A 9 -1.08 -36.95 -36.09
N VAL A 10 -0.07 -36.47 -35.36
CA VAL A 10 0.26 -35.04 -35.29
C VAL A 10 0.81 -34.52 -36.62
N SER A 11 1.68 -35.28 -37.30
CA SER A 11 2.29 -34.84 -38.58
C SER A 11 1.35 -34.91 -39.78
N SER A 12 0.42 -35.86 -39.80
CA SER A 12 -0.55 -36.01 -40.90
C SER A 12 -1.66 -34.97 -40.88
N ARG A 13 -2.05 -34.47 -39.70
CA ARG A 13 -3.15 -33.51 -39.55
C ARG A 13 -2.76 -32.05 -39.82
N TRP A 14 -1.46 -31.75 -39.81
CA TRP A 14 -0.92 -30.38 -39.94
C TRP A 14 -0.11 -30.14 -41.22
N SER A 15 0.02 -31.12 -42.12
CA SER A 15 0.98 -30.98 -43.24
C SER A 15 0.42 -30.43 -44.55
N ARG A 16 -0.88 -30.45 -44.84
CA ARG A 16 -1.38 -30.01 -46.17
C ARG A 16 -2.82 -29.55 -46.16
N SER A 17 -3.04 -28.25 -45.93
CA SER A 17 -4.03 -27.40 -46.63
C SER A 17 -4.39 -26.21 -45.74
N PHE A 18 -4.45 -25.01 -46.36
CA PHE A 18 -4.82 -23.71 -45.79
C PHE A 18 -3.72 -22.93 -45.07
N PHE A 19 -2.67 -22.56 -45.78
CA PHE A 19 -2.17 -21.17 -45.78
C PHE A 19 -1.25 -21.01 -47.00
N PRO A 20 -1.55 -20.13 -47.97
CA PRO A 20 -0.57 -19.77 -48.98
C PRO A 20 0.60 -19.05 -48.28
N LEU A 21 1.78 -19.65 -48.35
CA LEU A 21 3.04 -18.94 -48.13
C LEU A 21 3.16 -17.82 -49.18
N ASN A 22 3.60 -16.65 -48.72
CA ASN A 22 3.93 -15.43 -49.49
C ASN A 22 2.80 -14.42 -49.73
N ILE A 23 2.17 -13.93 -48.65
CA ILE A 23 1.85 -12.50 -48.50
C ILE A 23 2.03 -12.12 -47.02
N VAL A 24 3.27 -12.08 -46.53
CA VAL A 24 3.55 -11.13 -45.44
C VAL A 24 3.75 -9.81 -46.17
N ASP A 25 2.67 -9.07 -46.32
CA ASP A 25 2.64 -7.78 -46.98
C ASP A 25 3.75 -6.90 -46.39
N GLU A 26 4.79 -6.57 -47.17
CA GLU A 26 5.99 -5.86 -46.67
C GLU A 26 5.62 -4.52 -46.02
N SER A 27 4.47 -3.95 -46.42
CA SER A 27 3.87 -2.77 -45.81
C SER A 27 3.50 -2.97 -44.32
N PHE A 28 3.10 -4.18 -43.91
CA PHE A 28 2.78 -4.52 -42.52
C PHE A 28 4.03 -4.73 -41.66
N VAL A 29 5.12 -5.25 -42.23
CA VAL A 29 6.41 -5.44 -41.52
C VAL A 29 7.10 -4.10 -41.27
N SER A 30 7.10 -3.22 -42.27
CA SER A 30 7.68 -1.85 -42.18
C SER A 30 6.94 -0.98 -41.14
N ARG A 31 5.60 -1.03 -41.14
CA ARG A 31 4.79 -0.24 -40.20
C ARG A 31 4.99 -0.67 -38.75
N ARG A 32 5.23 -1.97 -38.50
CA ARG A 32 5.54 -2.51 -37.16
C ARG A 32 6.89 -2.01 -36.62
N ARG A 33 7.92 -1.98 -37.48
CA ARG A 33 9.27 -1.50 -37.10
C ARG A 33 9.28 -0.01 -36.73
N TRP A 34 8.52 0.82 -37.44
CA TRP A 34 8.37 2.25 -37.10
C TRP A 34 7.60 2.48 -35.80
N LEU A 35 6.56 1.68 -35.54
CA LEU A 35 5.82 1.73 -34.27
C LEU A 35 6.68 1.24 -33.10
N GLU A 36 7.46 0.19 -33.29
CA GLU A 36 8.42 -0.31 -32.30
C GLU A 36 9.46 0.75 -31.94
N PHE A 37 10.07 1.40 -32.95
CA PHE A 37 11.01 2.50 -32.72
C PHE A 37 10.37 3.69 -32.00
N PHE A 38 9.14 4.07 -32.37
CA PHE A 38 8.44 5.17 -31.71
C PHE A 38 8.10 4.86 -30.25
N ILE A 39 7.63 3.63 -29.97
CA ILE A 39 7.33 3.17 -28.61
C ILE A 39 8.61 3.10 -27.77
N GLU A 40 9.70 2.56 -28.30
CA GLU A 40 10.99 2.50 -27.62
C GLU A 40 11.52 3.91 -27.31
N ALA A 41 11.47 4.82 -28.28
CA ALA A 41 11.86 6.22 -28.09
C ALA A 41 10.98 6.92 -27.05
N LEU A 42 9.66 6.70 -27.09
CA LEU A 42 8.73 7.28 -26.12
C LEU A 42 9.01 6.77 -24.70
N ILE A 43 9.16 5.46 -24.52
CA ILE A 43 9.49 4.85 -23.23
C ILE A 43 10.84 5.39 -22.72
N ARG A 44 11.83 5.53 -23.60
CA ARG A 44 13.15 6.06 -23.26
C ARG A 44 13.08 7.53 -22.83
N VAL A 45 12.32 8.36 -23.54
CA VAL A 45 12.10 9.77 -23.18
C VAL A 45 11.34 9.89 -21.87
N LEU A 46 10.29 9.09 -21.66
CA LEU A 46 9.52 9.06 -20.41
C LEU A 46 10.38 8.58 -19.22
N GLY A 47 11.26 7.60 -19.45
CA GLY A 47 12.20 7.13 -18.45
C GLY A 47 13.23 8.19 -18.07
N PHE A 48 13.87 8.81 -19.05
CA PHE A 48 14.83 9.89 -18.78
C PHE A 48 14.18 11.15 -18.19
N SER A 49 12.96 11.49 -18.61
CA SER A 49 12.23 12.63 -18.05
C SER A 49 11.85 12.39 -16.59
N SER A 50 11.45 11.17 -16.21
CA SER A 50 11.21 10.81 -14.81
C SER A 50 12.45 11.04 -13.94
N ILE A 51 13.61 10.57 -14.38
CA ILE A 51 14.88 10.80 -13.67
C ILE A 51 15.19 12.30 -13.59
N ALA A 52 15.01 13.04 -14.69
CA ALA A 52 15.23 14.48 -14.73
C ALA A 52 14.31 15.23 -13.76
N PHE A 53 13.02 14.87 -13.68
CA PHE A 53 12.07 15.50 -12.76
C PHE A 53 12.44 15.22 -11.29
N VAL A 54 12.80 13.98 -10.94
CA VAL A 54 13.26 13.64 -9.58
C VAL A 54 14.50 14.47 -9.23
N LEU A 55 15.45 14.59 -10.15
CA LEU A 55 16.67 15.38 -9.95
C LEU A 55 16.36 16.88 -9.80
N LEU A 56 15.44 17.42 -10.59
CA LEU A 56 14.99 18.80 -10.47
C LEU A 56 14.30 19.08 -9.13
N ILE A 57 13.42 18.18 -8.68
CA ILE A 57 12.78 18.28 -7.36
C ILE A 57 13.83 18.27 -6.25
N PHE A 58 14.82 17.36 -6.35
CA PHE A 58 15.91 17.30 -5.38
C PHE A 58 16.73 18.60 -5.35
N LEU A 59 17.14 19.11 -6.51
CA LEU A 59 17.90 20.37 -6.60
C LEU A 59 17.09 21.57 -6.10
N PHE A 60 15.78 21.59 -6.37
CA PHE A 60 14.87 22.61 -5.87
C PHE A 60 14.77 22.57 -4.34
N LEU A 61 14.54 21.39 -3.75
CA LEU A 61 14.52 21.21 -2.30
C LEU A 61 15.86 21.59 -1.66
N ALA A 62 16.98 21.21 -2.27
CA ALA A 62 18.30 21.57 -1.76
C ALA A 62 18.53 23.08 -1.79
N ARG A 63 18.14 23.75 -2.88
CA ARG A 63 18.28 25.20 -3.03
C ARG A 63 17.44 25.97 -2.01
N GLU A 64 16.19 25.56 -1.80
CA GLU A 64 15.28 26.25 -0.86
C GLU A 64 15.53 25.84 0.60
N GLY A 65 16.00 24.60 0.84
CA GLY A 65 16.19 24.04 2.18
C GLY A 65 17.57 24.28 2.79
N LEU A 66 18.64 24.44 2.00
CA LEU A 66 19.99 24.69 2.54
C LEU A 66 20.13 26.01 3.31
N PRO A 67 19.56 27.16 2.87
CA PRO A 67 19.67 28.43 3.58
C PRO A 67 19.20 28.36 5.03
N PHE A 68 18.16 27.55 5.31
CA PHE A 68 17.61 27.34 6.64
C PHE A 68 18.66 26.92 7.68
N PHE A 69 19.62 26.06 7.31
CA PHE A 69 20.67 25.60 8.23
C PHE A 69 21.76 26.63 8.52
N PHE A 70 21.87 27.68 7.69
CA PHE A 70 22.82 28.77 7.88
C PHE A 70 22.19 29.96 8.60
N GLU A 71 20.88 30.17 8.44
CA GLU A 71 20.14 31.27 9.06
C GLU A 71 19.63 30.95 10.48
N VAL A 72 19.35 29.67 10.77
CA VAL A 72 18.77 29.25 12.06
C VAL A 72 19.84 28.66 12.99
N PRO A 73 20.00 29.20 14.22
CA PRO A 73 20.93 28.64 15.22
C PRO A 73 20.55 27.21 15.63
N VAL A 74 21.55 26.37 15.87
CA VAL A 74 21.36 24.95 16.27
C VAL A 74 20.55 24.83 17.57
N ASP A 75 20.70 25.77 18.50
CA ASP A 75 19.95 25.79 19.76
C ASP A 75 18.45 25.98 19.53
N ASN A 76 18.06 26.74 18.50
CA ASN A 76 16.68 26.93 18.10
C ASN A 76 16.11 25.68 17.43
N LEU A 77 16.93 24.94 16.67
CA LEU A 77 16.54 23.65 16.07
C LEU A 77 16.26 22.59 17.13
N MET A 78 16.99 22.59 18.24
CA MET A 78 16.75 21.69 19.39
C MET A 78 15.69 22.24 20.37
N GLY A 79 15.03 23.34 20.01
CA GLY A 79 13.96 23.94 20.80
C GLY A 79 12.73 23.04 20.95
N VAL A 80 11.95 23.31 21.99
CA VAL A 80 10.71 22.58 22.32
C VAL A 80 9.44 23.21 21.72
N LEU A 81 9.59 24.33 21.01
CA LEU A 81 8.50 25.11 20.44
C LEU A 81 8.61 25.13 18.92
N TRP A 82 7.50 24.87 18.25
CA TRP A 82 7.35 25.01 16.80
C TRP A 82 6.40 26.17 16.51
N TYR A 83 6.97 27.37 16.33
CA TYR A 83 6.23 28.57 15.93
C TYR A 83 7.04 29.34 14.88
N PRO A 84 7.00 28.92 13.59
CA PRO A 84 7.71 29.58 12.50
C PRO A 84 7.40 31.08 12.37
N SER A 85 6.20 31.52 12.75
CA SER A 85 5.81 32.94 12.73
C SER A 85 6.61 33.83 13.70
N PHE A 86 7.28 33.22 14.68
CA PHE A 86 8.15 33.89 15.66
C PHE A 86 9.60 33.40 15.54
N ASP A 87 9.98 32.87 14.37
CA ASP A 87 11.31 32.30 14.10
C ASP A 87 11.71 31.17 15.07
N LEU A 88 10.75 30.41 15.61
CA LEU A 88 10.99 29.26 16.48
C LEU A 88 10.80 27.96 15.69
N PHE A 89 11.89 27.23 15.47
CA PHE A 89 11.94 26.06 14.57
C PHE A 89 12.33 24.76 15.29
N GLY A 90 11.82 24.55 16.50
CA GLY A 90 12.10 23.37 17.30
C GLY A 90 11.70 22.06 16.60
N VAL A 91 12.68 21.21 16.30
CA VAL A 91 12.48 19.90 15.65
C VAL A 91 11.96 18.85 16.64
N VAL A 92 12.29 19.00 17.93
CA VAL A 92 11.88 18.09 19.00
C VAL A 92 10.36 17.84 19.06
N PRO A 93 9.48 18.87 19.09
CA PRO A 93 8.04 18.64 19.10
C PRO A 93 7.51 17.99 17.82
N LEU A 94 8.16 18.19 16.67
CA LEU A 94 7.78 17.52 15.43
C LEU A 94 8.08 16.02 15.51
N LEU A 95 9.30 15.65 15.94
CA LEU A 95 9.70 14.25 16.09
C LEU A 95 8.85 13.53 17.15
N LEU A 96 8.70 14.14 18.33
CA LEU A 96 7.91 13.55 19.42
C LEU A 96 6.42 13.51 19.05
N GLY A 97 5.89 14.53 18.39
CA GLY A 97 4.52 14.56 17.91
C GLY A 97 4.24 13.45 16.91
N SER A 98 5.10 13.28 15.90
CA SER A 98 5.00 12.18 14.95
C SER A 98 5.09 10.82 15.63
N LEU A 99 6.06 10.62 16.52
CA LEU A 99 6.23 9.35 17.23
C LEU A 99 5.02 9.02 18.11
N LEU A 100 4.49 10.01 18.85
CA LEU A 100 3.30 9.86 19.67
C LEU A 100 2.10 9.44 18.82
N ILE A 101 1.85 10.17 17.71
CA ILE A 101 0.76 9.87 16.78
C ILE A 101 0.89 8.44 16.23
N THR A 102 2.08 8.06 15.78
CA THR A 102 2.34 6.73 15.20
C THR A 102 2.15 5.61 16.24
N VAL A 103 2.72 5.76 17.43
CA VAL A 103 2.60 4.75 18.49
C VAL A 103 1.14 4.57 18.91
N THR A 104 0.41 5.67 19.13
CA THR A 104 -1.01 5.61 19.49
C THR A 104 -1.84 5.01 18.35
N ALA A 105 -1.54 5.36 17.10
CA ALA A 105 -2.23 4.80 15.94
C ALA A 105 -2.02 3.28 15.83
N ILE A 106 -0.79 2.79 16.00
CA ILE A 106 -0.47 1.36 16.00
C ILE A 106 -1.16 0.66 17.15
N ALA A 107 -1.15 1.24 18.36
CA ALA A 107 -1.80 0.66 19.53
C ALA A 107 -3.30 0.42 19.32
N ILE A 108 -3.95 1.20 18.45
CA ILE A 108 -5.37 1.05 18.09
C ILE A 108 -5.53 0.15 16.87
N ALA A 109 -4.83 0.45 15.78
CA ALA A 109 -5.03 -0.19 14.49
C ALA A 109 -4.49 -1.61 14.42
N LEU A 110 -3.40 -1.91 15.13
CA LEU A 110 -2.80 -3.25 15.12
C LEU A 110 -3.73 -4.31 15.74
N PRO A 111 -4.23 -4.17 16.98
CA PRO A 111 -5.12 -5.18 17.55
C PRO A 111 -6.43 -5.28 16.77
N LEU A 112 -7.01 -4.17 16.32
CA LEU A 112 -8.24 -4.19 15.52
C LEU A 112 -8.01 -4.85 14.15
N GLY A 113 -6.94 -4.49 13.45
CA GLY A 113 -6.62 -5.03 12.13
C GLY A 113 -6.29 -6.52 12.17
N VAL A 114 -5.48 -6.96 13.14
CA VAL A 114 -5.17 -8.38 13.32
C VAL A 114 -6.42 -9.17 13.73
N ALA A 115 -7.25 -8.64 14.65
CA ALA A 115 -8.50 -9.30 15.02
C ALA A 115 -9.45 -9.44 13.82
N THR A 116 -9.58 -8.40 12.98
CA THR A 116 -10.37 -8.46 11.75
C THR A 116 -9.79 -9.47 10.76
N ALA A 117 -8.47 -9.50 10.55
CA ALA A 117 -7.83 -10.48 9.67
C ALA A 117 -8.07 -11.92 10.13
N VAL A 118 -7.89 -12.21 11.42
CA VAL A 118 -8.19 -13.51 12.01
C VAL A 118 -9.67 -13.88 11.83
N LEU A 119 -10.58 -12.95 12.09
CA LEU A 119 -12.01 -13.16 11.89
C LEU A 119 -12.32 -13.51 10.43
N VAL A 120 -11.84 -12.71 9.48
CA VAL A 120 -12.08 -12.87 8.04
C VAL A 120 -11.50 -14.19 7.53
N ARG A 121 -10.34 -14.60 8.04
CA ARG A 121 -9.60 -15.75 7.52
C ARG A 121 -9.99 -17.08 8.15
N GLU A 122 -10.19 -17.10 9.48
CA GLU A 122 -10.34 -18.34 10.26
C GLU A 122 -11.79 -18.61 10.67
N VAL A 123 -12.57 -17.57 10.93
CA VAL A 123 -13.90 -17.70 11.57
C VAL A 123 -15.03 -17.46 10.58
N ALA A 124 -14.85 -16.52 9.64
CA ALA A 124 -15.90 -16.06 8.76
C ALA A 124 -16.29 -17.13 7.72
N PRO A 125 -17.59 -17.39 7.50
CA PRO A 125 -18.05 -18.22 6.41
C PRO A 125 -17.77 -17.54 5.05
N ALA A 126 -17.71 -18.33 3.98
CA ALA A 126 -17.27 -17.86 2.65
C ALA A 126 -17.99 -16.59 2.16
N TRP A 127 -19.31 -16.50 2.34
CA TRP A 127 -20.10 -15.34 1.92
C TRP A 127 -19.75 -14.05 2.69
N VAL A 128 -19.37 -14.15 3.97
CA VAL A 128 -18.93 -12.99 4.76
C VAL A 128 -17.58 -12.51 4.26
N ARG A 129 -16.66 -13.43 3.93
CA ARG A 129 -15.36 -13.10 3.35
C ARG A 129 -15.49 -12.39 2.00
N GLU A 130 -16.41 -12.85 1.16
CA GLU A 130 -16.73 -12.25 -0.15
C GLU A 130 -17.29 -10.82 -0.03
N LEU A 131 -17.92 -10.47 1.09
CA LEU A 131 -18.40 -9.10 1.35
C LEU A 131 -17.34 -8.22 2.03
N LEU A 132 -16.69 -8.74 3.08
CA LEU A 132 -15.75 -7.96 3.90
C LEU A 132 -14.51 -7.53 3.11
N LYS A 133 -13.99 -8.38 2.22
CA LYS A 133 -12.80 -8.08 1.42
C LYS A 133 -12.98 -6.83 0.54
N PRO A 134 -13.99 -6.75 -0.34
CA PRO A 134 -14.26 -5.52 -1.08
C PRO A 134 -14.46 -4.29 -0.19
N MET A 135 -15.10 -4.44 0.99
CA MET A 135 -15.28 -3.32 1.91
C MET A 135 -13.94 -2.81 2.46
N ILE A 136 -13.02 -3.70 2.82
CA ILE A 136 -11.66 -3.34 3.27
C ILE A 136 -10.88 -2.65 2.13
N GLU A 137 -11.00 -3.15 0.90
CA GLU A 137 -10.37 -2.52 -0.27
C GLU A 137 -10.95 -1.13 -0.57
N VAL A 138 -12.26 -0.96 -0.44
CA VAL A 138 -12.92 0.35 -0.59
C VAL A 138 -12.45 1.33 0.48
N LEU A 139 -12.26 0.87 1.73
CA LEU A 139 -11.68 1.70 2.80
C LEU A 139 -10.26 2.19 2.45
N ALA A 140 -9.45 1.35 1.77
CA ALA A 140 -8.12 1.73 1.29
C ALA A 140 -8.15 2.71 0.11
N GLY A 141 -9.24 2.73 -0.65
CA GLY A 141 -9.39 3.57 -1.85
C GLY A 141 -9.67 5.05 -1.57
N ILE A 142 -9.93 5.43 -0.32
CA ILE A 142 -10.23 6.83 0.02
C ILE A 142 -8.96 7.68 -0.06
N PRO A 143 -8.94 8.79 -0.83
CA PRO A 143 -7.77 9.65 -0.93
C PRO A 143 -7.35 10.22 0.43
N SER A 144 -6.04 10.23 0.70
CA SER A 144 -5.49 10.67 1.98
C SER A 144 -5.82 12.14 2.32
N VAL A 145 -5.85 13.01 1.32
CA VAL A 145 -6.20 14.44 1.48
C VAL A 145 -7.65 14.61 1.95
N VAL A 146 -8.57 13.80 1.41
CA VAL A 146 -10.00 13.84 1.79
C VAL A 146 -10.15 13.43 3.25
N LEU A 147 -9.44 12.38 3.67
CA LEU A 147 -9.45 11.92 5.06
C LEU A 147 -8.82 12.94 6.01
N GLY A 148 -7.76 13.64 5.60
CA GLY A 148 -7.18 14.74 6.39
C GLY A 148 -8.17 15.89 6.61
N PHE A 149 -8.88 16.28 5.54
CA PHE A 149 -9.92 17.30 5.62
C PHE A 149 -11.11 16.85 6.48
N PHE A 150 -11.59 15.61 6.32
CA PHE A 150 -12.62 15.01 7.16
C PHE A 150 -12.19 14.96 8.64
N GLY A 151 -10.93 14.63 8.88
CA GLY A 151 -10.34 14.62 10.22
C GLY A 151 -10.37 15.98 10.88
N MET A 152 -10.06 17.06 10.15
CA MET A 152 -10.11 18.42 10.68
C MET A 152 -11.53 18.96 10.83
N THR A 153 -12.44 18.62 9.92
CA THR A 153 -13.79 19.23 9.89
C THR A 153 -14.82 18.49 10.72
N LEU A 154 -14.66 17.18 10.93
CA LEU A 154 -15.64 16.36 11.65
C LEU A 154 -15.03 15.69 12.88
N VAL A 155 -13.88 15.03 12.74
CA VAL A 155 -13.28 14.28 13.86
C VAL A 155 -12.71 15.22 14.91
N ALA A 156 -12.02 16.30 14.52
CA ALA A 156 -11.45 17.26 15.46
C ALA A 156 -12.52 17.94 16.34
N PRO A 157 -13.63 18.50 15.80
CA PRO A 157 -14.73 19.01 16.62
C PRO A 157 -15.33 17.93 17.53
N LEU A 158 -15.54 16.71 17.01
CA LEU A 158 -16.10 15.61 17.80
C LEU A 158 -15.20 15.27 19.00
N VAL A 159 -13.89 15.15 18.79
CA VAL A 159 -12.91 14.89 19.85
C VAL A 159 -12.90 16.03 20.87
N ARG A 160 -12.97 17.28 20.40
CA ARG A 160 -13.03 18.47 21.26
C ARG A 160 -14.25 18.44 22.19
N GLU A 161 -15.43 18.18 21.64
CA GLU A 161 -16.70 18.18 22.39
C GLU A 161 -16.81 16.98 23.35
N THR A 162 -16.39 15.79 22.90
CA THR A 162 -16.52 14.56 23.69
C THR A 162 -15.48 14.44 24.80
N LEU A 163 -14.24 14.86 24.56
CA LEU A 163 -13.15 14.80 25.55
C LEU A 163 -12.97 16.10 26.33
N GLY A 164 -13.73 17.15 26.01
CA GLY A 164 -13.57 18.48 26.62
C GLY A 164 -12.19 19.10 26.34
N ALA A 165 -11.55 18.71 25.25
CA ALA A 165 -10.20 19.18 24.93
C ALA A 165 -10.21 20.68 24.54
N PRO A 166 -9.13 21.43 24.82
CA PRO A 166 -9.03 22.84 24.43
C PRO A 166 -9.12 23.06 22.92
N THR A 167 -8.58 22.11 22.15
CA THR A 167 -8.61 22.09 20.68
C THR A 167 -8.95 20.68 20.18
N GLY A 168 -9.49 20.60 18.97
CA GLY A 168 -9.71 19.33 18.28
C GLY A 168 -8.50 18.83 17.49
N LEU A 169 -7.54 19.72 17.21
CA LEU A 169 -6.32 19.43 16.46
C LEU A 169 -5.24 18.91 17.40
N THR A 170 -5.48 17.73 17.97
CA THR A 170 -4.58 17.09 18.94
C THR A 170 -3.86 15.90 18.33
N ALA A 171 -2.77 15.45 18.98
CA ALA A 171 -2.08 14.22 18.61
C ALA A 171 -3.03 13.01 18.62
N PHE A 172 -4.00 12.98 19.53
CA PHE A 172 -4.99 11.89 19.57
C PHE A 172 -5.89 11.87 18.34
N THR A 173 -6.42 13.03 17.92
CA THR A 173 -7.21 13.14 16.68
C THR A 173 -6.39 12.70 15.47
N GLY A 174 -5.13 13.14 15.37
CA GLY A 174 -4.21 12.70 14.32
C GLY A 174 -3.99 11.18 14.35
N ALA A 175 -3.83 10.60 15.54
CA ALA A 175 -3.66 9.16 15.73
C ALA A 175 -4.91 8.36 15.31
N LEU A 176 -6.12 8.86 15.55
CA LEU A 176 -7.36 8.20 15.12
C LEU A 176 -7.47 8.15 13.58
N ILE A 177 -7.15 9.25 12.91
CA ILE A 177 -7.16 9.30 11.43
C ILE A 177 -6.07 8.39 10.87
N LEU A 178 -4.87 8.44 11.44
CA LEU A 178 -3.77 7.57 11.02
C LEU A 178 -4.10 6.09 11.27
N ALA A 179 -4.71 5.76 12.41
CA ALA A 179 -5.18 4.42 12.72
C ALA A 179 -6.15 3.93 11.64
N TYR A 180 -7.18 4.74 11.32
CA TYR A 180 -8.14 4.45 10.27
C TYR A 180 -7.46 4.21 8.91
N MET A 181 -6.52 5.06 8.50
CA MET A 181 -5.78 4.91 7.25
C MET A 181 -4.93 3.62 7.22
N SER A 182 -4.33 3.25 8.35
CA SER A 182 -3.47 2.08 8.45
C SER A 182 -4.25 0.76 8.53
N LEU A 183 -5.52 0.79 8.95
CA LEU A 183 -6.33 -0.41 9.15
C LEU A 183 -6.39 -1.32 7.92
N PRO A 184 -6.75 -0.86 6.71
CA PRO A 184 -6.83 -1.74 5.54
C PRO A 184 -5.50 -2.40 5.23
N THR A 185 -4.39 -1.66 5.36
CA THR A 185 -3.05 -2.20 5.12
C THR A 185 -2.70 -3.28 6.13
N ILE A 186 -2.96 -3.04 7.43
CA ILE A 186 -2.70 -4.03 8.48
C ILE A 186 -3.55 -5.27 8.28
N ILE A 187 -4.84 -5.11 7.94
CA ILE A 187 -5.74 -6.24 7.70
C ILE A 187 -5.25 -7.08 6.52
N SER A 188 -4.92 -6.46 5.38
CA SER A 188 -4.45 -7.19 4.20
C SER A 188 -3.14 -7.92 4.47
N VAL A 189 -2.15 -7.27 5.10
CA VAL A 189 -0.86 -7.89 5.43
C VAL A 189 -1.04 -9.04 6.43
N ALA A 190 -1.89 -8.87 7.44
CA ALA A 190 -2.16 -9.93 8.42
C ALA A 190 -2.94 -11.09 7.79
N GLU A 191 -3.89 -10.82 6.89
CA GLU A 191 -4.60 -11.87 6.17
C GLU A 191 -3.65 -12.67 5.27
N ASP A 192 -2.78 -11.99 4.51
CA ASP A 192 -1.76 -12.64 3.67
C ASP A 192 -0.80 -13.51 4.50
N ALA A 193 -0.40 -13.02 5.69
CA ALA A 193 0.43 -13.78 6.61
C ALA A 193 -0.28 -15.04 7.13
N LEU A 194 -1.57 -14.95 7.47
CA LEU A 194 -2.38 -16.10 7.89
C LEU A 194 -2.61 -17.08 6.73
N ASP A 195 -2.85 -16.57 5.52
CA ASP A 195 -3.04 -17.37 4.31
C ASP A 195 -1.77 -18.16 3.93
N ALA A 196 -0.59 -17.65 4.25
CA ALA A 196 0.67 -18.32 4.02
C ALA A 196 0.89 -19.57 4.90
N VAL A 197 0.15 -19.73 6.01
CA VAL A 197 0.27 -20.89 6.91
C VAL A 197 -0.37 -22.13 6.26
N PRO A 198 0.39 -23.23 6.04
CA PRO A 198 -0.15 -24.45 5.45
C PRO A 198 -1.31 -25.04 6.26
N LYS A 199 -2.38 -25.45 5.56
CA LYS A 199 -3.57 -26.06 6.18
C LYS A 199 -3.25 -27.30 7.02
N SER A 200 -2.22 -28.05 6.65
CA SER A 200 -1.77 -29.25 7.36
C SER A 200 -1.44 -28.99 8.83
N TYR A 201 -0.88 -27.83 9.18
CA TYR A 201 -0.60 -27.49 10.58
C TYR A 201 -1.88 -27.32 11.40
N ARG A 202 -2.93 -26.78 10.78
CA ARG A 202 -4.24 -26.55 11.41
C ARG A 202 -4.99 -27.87 11.58
N ASP A 203 -4.98 -28.71 10.56
CA ASP A 203 -5.59 -30.04 10.58
C ASP A 203 -4.88 -30.96 11.59
N ALA A 204 -3.54 -30.86 11.70
CA ALA A 204 -2.76 -31.56 12.72
C ALA A 204 -3.15 -31.09 14.14
N GLY A 205 -3.28 -29.78 14.38
CA GLY A 205 -3.72 -29.25 15.66
C GLY A 205 -5.11 -29.76 16.08
N LEU A 206 -6.08 -29.71 15.15
CA LEU A 206 -7.45 -30.20 15.39
C LEU A 206 -7.49 -31.71 15.63
N SER A 207 -6.70 -32.50 14.90
CA SER A 207 -6.64 -33.96 15.09
C SER A 207 -5.98 -34.39 16.41
N MET A 208 -5.12 -33.53 16.99
CA MET A 208 -4.60 -33.70 18.35
C MET A 208 -5.59 -33.28 19.45
N GLY A 209 -6.82 -32.89 19.09
CA GLY A 209 -7.87 -32.48 20.03
C GLY A 209 -7.79 -31.02 20.46
N ALA A 210 -6.99 -30.18 19.78
CA ALA A 210 -7.02 -28.73 20.02
C ALA A 210 -8.33 -28.12 19.53
N THR A 211 -8.84 -27.12 20.23
CA THR A 211 -9.99 -26.34 19.74
C THR A 211 -9.54 -25.35 18.65
N GLN A 212 -10.49 -24.88 17.82
CA GLN A 212 -10.18 -23.87 16.80
C GLN A 212 -9.45 -22.66 17.36
N TRP A 213 -9.88 -22.15 18.52
CA TRP A 213 -9.20 -21.02 19.19
C TRP A 213 -7.78 -21.36 19.64
N GLN A 214 -7.56 -22.58 20.17
CA GLN A 214 -6.22 -23.02 20.56
C GLN A 214 -5.31 -23.17 19.34
N THR A 215 -5.82 -23.64 18.21
CA THR A 215 -5.07 -23.74 16.95
C THR A 215 -4.68 -22.35 16.45
N ILE A 216 -5.63 -21.41 16.37
CA ILE A 216 -5.37 -20.02 15.92
C ILE A 216 -4.32 -19.31 16.78
N TRP A 217 -4.31 -19.57 18.09
CA TRP A 217 -3.37 -18.90 19.01
C TRP A 217 -1.97 -19.54 19.02
N ARG A 218 -1.86 -20.84 18.73
CA ARG A 218 -0.61 -21.60 18.91
C ARG A 218 0.15 -21.91 17.62
N VAL A 219 -0.53 -21.84 16.47
CA VAL A 219 0.00 -22.18 15.14
C VAL A 219 0.01 -20.93 14.29
#